data_AF-A0A939WRC8-F1
#
_entry.id   AF-A0A939WRC8-F1
#
_cell.length_a   1.000
_cell.length_b   1.000
_cell.length_c   1.000
_cell.angle_alpha   90.00
_cell.angle_beta   90.00
_cell.angle_gamma   90.00
#
_symmetry.space_group_name_H-M   'P 1'
#
loop_
_entity.id
_entity.type
_entity.pdbx_description
1 polymer ?
#
loop_
_entity_poly.entity_id
_entity_poly.type
_entity_poly.pdbx_seq_one_letter_code
_entity_poly.pdbx_strand_id
1 'polypeptide(L)'
;MKKILTVSVFVFCIMSLVSCGSGGSEGGESSGGFPRCGNGRIEGGEKCDGDVACWEAGHFWPEGKATCKSDCSAYDTSKCVPRDPNDNCGNGQIDSGETCEQGETKVCTELPGDFTEGEAACRRDCLGWDPLNCSKGGKTKTCSQILECVNTCADEACKENCKKAGTDQGIGLFETLESCASACGGVSDADCLTKNCYDAYYACNPRQKCGNKVLDEGEVCEIKETKPCQELNTDDKQYQPINDAVCNSECSGWDTYSCVDVNALTCYQVYECASECSDSACESECIAKTWPAAKEIYDTMMACLDKNCPVVTDECINEFCKFQTDACKTHLTCGNGIIDKYEVCESKDTNTAFIDCGEIKDSNGEAMYEAGTGSAYCNKNCTEYGVTMCHKFCSCSEIKTCIDTECGGYPKSNAENTDEKVACMEKCESWGSEIGEGEASGYRMIIESCCEQDKQGNTTACGWDSDNCIKNAPSQANATCGTGDNPKCPY
;
A
#
# COMPACT_ATOMS: atom_id res chain seq x y z
N MET A 1 -43.78 51.94 23.73
CA MET A 1 -43.87 50.69 22.94
C MET A 1 -42.58 50.58 22.12
N LYS A 2 -41.83 49.50 22.38
CA LYS A 2 -40.65 48.88 21.72
C LYS A 2 -39.89 49.74 20.68
N LYS A 3 -38.78 50.42 21.00
CA LYS A 3 -37.37 50.00 21.27
C LYS A 3 -36.65 49.33 20.10
N ILE A 4 -35.76 50.11 19.47
CA ILE A 4 -34.75 49.76 18.45
C ILE A 4 -33.54 49.15 19.16
N LEU A 5 -33.03 48.03 18.64
CA LEU A 5 -31.82 47.36 19.14
C LEU A 5 -30.74 47.45 18.06
N THR A 6 -29.67 48.19 18.37
CA THR A 6 -28.45 48.28 17.55
C THR A 6 -27.41 47.35 18.19
N VAL A 7 -26.90 46.37 17.45
CA VAL A 7 -25.82 45.47 17.90
C VAL A 7 -24.52 45.91 17.25
N SER A 8 -23.59 46.41 18.07
CA SER A 8 -22.21 46.70 17.71
C SER A 8 -21.35 45.46 17.92
N VAL A 9 -20.66 45.00 16.86
CA VAL A 9 -19.67 43.93 16.93
C VAL A 9 -18.30 44.55 17.24
N PHE A 10 -17.70 44.12 18.35
CA PHE A 10 -16.37 44.47 18.81
C PHE A 10 -15.30 43.70 18.01
N VAL A 11 -14.37 44.41 17.38
CA VAL A 11 -13.15 43.85 16.79
C VAL A 11 -12.04 43.90 17.84
N PHE A 12 -11.54 42.72 18.24
CA PHE A 12 -10.38 42.56 19.13
C PHE A 12 -9.09 42.69 18.32
N CYS A 13 -8.41 43.83 18.42
CA CYS A 13 -7.01 43.98 18.04
C CYS A 13 -6.11 43.59 19.22
N ILE A 14 -5.35 42.51 19.09
CA ILE A 14 -4.26 42.15 20.00
C ILE A 14 -3.03 42.93 19.56
N MET A 15 -2.64 43.95 20.34
CA MET A 15 -1.31 44.54 20.29
C MET A 15 -0.40 43.80 21.27
N SER A 16 0.71 43.25 20.78
CA SER A 16 1.83 42.81 21.61
C SER A 16 2.93 43.86 21.55
N LEU A 17 3.28 44.37 22.72
CA LEU A 17 4.38 45.27 23.02
C LEU A 17 5.72 44.54 22.88
N VAL A 18 6.71 45.16 22.22
CA VAL A 18 8.14 44.94 22.52
C VAL A 18 8.81 46.31 22.63
N SER A 19 9.58 46.45 23.71
CA SER A 19 10.15 47.67 24.26
C SER A 19 11.57 47.96 23.75
N CYS A 20 11.93 49.24 23.90
CA CYS A 20 13.18 49.97 23.70
C CYS A 20 14.54 49.23 23.67
N GLY A 21 15.40 49.75 22.79
CA GLY A 21 16.86 49.80 22.99
C GLY A 21 17.46 50.95 22.18
N SER A 22 17.63 52.12 22.80
CA SER A 22 18.35 53.27 22.24
C SER A 22 19.85 53.07 22.33
N GLY A 23 20.55 53.23 21.21
CA GLY A 23 22.01 53.31 21.15
C GLY A 23 22.43 53.98 19.85
N GLY A 24 22.67 55.29 19.91
CA GLY A 24 23.24 56.03 18.80
C GLY A 24 24.72 55.70 18.63
N SER A 25 25.14 55.52 17.38
CA SER A 25 26.52 55.75 16.97
C SER A 25 26.51 56.21 15.53
N GLU A 26 26.99 57.43 15.33
CA GLU A 26 27.37 57.97 14.03
C GLU A 26 28.51 57.11 13.47
N GLY A 27 28.30 56.62 12.24
CA GLY A 27 29.29 55.86 11.48
C GLY A 27 28.79 55.74 10.06
N GLY A 28 29.24 56.65 9.19
CA GLY A 28 28.99 56.54 7.76
C GLY A 28 29.73 55.34 7.20
N GLU A 29 29.00 54.33 6.76
CA GLU A 29 29.46 53.33 5.81
C GLU A 29 28.37 53.10 4.77
N SER A 30 28.78 53.19 3.52
CA SER A 30 28.01 52.84 2.33
C SER A 30 27.60 51.37 2.41
N SER A 31 26.43 51.06 2.98
CA SER A 31 25.87 49.71 2.94
C SER A 31 25.26 49.46 1.57
N GLY A 32 26.06 48.87 0.66
CA GLY A 32 25.51 48.15 -0.48
C GLY A 32 24.52 47.11 0.06
N GLY A 33 23.23 47.31 -0.22
CA GLY A 33 22.20 46.34 0.12
C GLY A 33 22.55 45.03 -0.56
N PHE A 34 22.85 43.99 0.22
CA PHE A 34 22.97 42.66 -0.35
C PHE A 34 21.61 42.30 -0.98
N PRO A 35 21.60 41.87 -2.25
CA PRO A 35 20.38 41.44 -2.93
C PRO A 35 19.63 40.40 -2.09
N ARG A 36 18.31 40.57 -1.96
CA ARG A 36 17.44 39.67 -1.18
C ARG A 36 16.54 38.91 -2.14
N CYS A 37 16.94 37.70 -2.46
CA CYS A 37 16.12 36.75 -3.21
C CYS A 37 14.76 36.48 -2.57
N GLY A 38 13.74 36.41 -3.41
CA GLY A 38 12.35 36.13 -3.07
C GLY A 38 11.59 37.36 -2.54
N ASN A 39 12.02 38.58 -2.87
CA ASN A 39 11.36 39.81 -2.39
C ASN A 39 10.25 40.33 -3.36
N GLY A 40 10.08 39.68 -4.51
CA GLY A 40 9.16 40.01 -5.60
C GLY A 40 9.72 40.99 -6.65
N ARG A 41 11.01 41.34 -6.63
CA ARG A 41 11.68 42.27 -7.56
C ARG A 41 13.13 41.88 -7.82
N ILE A 42 13.55 41.91 -9.08
CA ILE A 42 14.97 41.76 -9.47
C ILE A 42 15.67 43.12 -9.29
N GLU A 43 16.57 43.20 -8.31
CA GLU A 43 17.36 44.39 -7.97
C GLU A 43 18.77 44.37 -8.62
N GLY A 44 19.51 45.48 -8.47
CA GLY A 44 20.83 45.65 -9.09
C GLY A 44 21.85 44.61 -8.63
N GLY A 45 22.10 43.61 -9.47
CA GLY A 45 23.02 42.50 -9.20
C GLY A 45 22.36 41.12 -9.20
N GLU A 46 21.03 41.06 -9.16
CA GLU A 46 20.25 39.81 -9.21
C GLU A 46 19.99 39.36 -10.66
N LYS A 47 19.95 38.05 -10.86
CA LYS A 47 19.53 37.41 -12.13
C LYS A 47 18.17 36.76 -12.05
N CYS A 48 17.67 36.53 -10.84
CA CYS A 48 16.37 35.95 -10.56
C CYS A 48 15.89 36.46 -9.21
N ASP A 49 14.57 36.44 -9.01
CA ASP A 49 13.95 36.78 -7.72
C ASP A 49 12.71 35.91 -7.52
N GLY A 50 12.91 34.73 -6.93
CA GLY A 50 11.90 33.68 -6.78
C GLY A 50 11.94 32.60 -7.87
N ASP A 51 11.17 31.53 -7.68
CA ASP A 51 11.14 30.38 -8.60
C ASP A 51 10.25 30.65 -9.81
N VAL A 52 10.66 30.14 -10.96
CA VAL A 52 9.92 30.29 -12.23
C VAL A 52 9.69 28.93 -12.89
N ALA A 53 8.79 28.86 -13.85
CA ALA A 53 8.67 27.67 -14.67
C ALA A 53 9.96 27.43 -15.47
N CYS A 54 10.30 26.18 -15.78
CA CYS A 54 11.57 25.86 -16.45
C CYS A 54 11.79 26.61 -17.77
N TRP A 55 10.72 26.81 -18.55
CA TRP A 55 10.76 27.55 -19.81
C TRP A 55 11.05 29.06 -19.62
N GLU A 56 10.75 29.64 -18.46
CA GLU A 56 11.05 31.06 -18.16
C GLU A 56 12.53 31.26 -17.79
N ALA A 57 13.20 30.20 -17.34
CA ALA A 57 14.62 30.24 -16.97
C ALA A 57 15.56 30.03 -18.17
N GLY A 58 15.03 29.65 -19.34
CA GLY A 58 15.80 29.44 -20.57
C GLY A 58 15.14 28.43 -21.50
N HIS A 59 15.93 27.87 -22.42
CA HIS A 59 15.45 26.96 -23.46
C HIS A 59 15.22 25.52 -22.94
N PHE A 60 14.14 25.35 -22.17
CA PHE A 60 13.75 24.09 -21.52
C PHE A 60 12.30 23.71 -21.84
N TRP A 61 11.96 22.44 -21.61
CA TRP A 61 10.56 22.00 -21.63
C TRP A 61 9.79 22.62 -20.44
N PRO A 62 8.45 22.83 -20.58
CA PRO A 62 7.67 23.55 -19.58
C PRO A 62 7.48 22.81 -18.25
N GLU A 63 7.75 21.50 -18.21
CA GLU A 63 7.63 20.68 -17.01
C GLU A 63 8.71 21.02 -15.98
N GLY A 64 8.27 21.23 -14.74
CA GLY A 64 9.16 21.52 -13.62
C GLY A 64 9.30 23.01 -13.32
N LYS A 65 10.13 23.30 -12.34
CA LYS A 65 10.43 24.66 -11.89
C LYS A 65 11.93 24.84 -11.76
N ALA A 66 12.41 25.99 -12.23
CA ALA A 66 13.77 26.43 -12.02
C ALA A 66 13.80 27.26 -10.73
N THR A 67 14.56 26.78 -9.74
CA THR A 67 14.63 27.45 -8.44
C THR A 67 15.65 28.57 -8.50
N CYS A 68 15.31 29.77 -8.04
CA CYS A 68 16.32 30.83 -7.96
C CYS A 68 17.34 30.48 -6.88
N LYS A 69 18.64 30.53 -7.22
CA LYS A 69 19.70 30.21 -6.25
C LYS A 69 19.63 31.17 -5.07
N SER A 70 20.06 30.71 -3.89
CA SER A 70 20.03 31.49 -2.65
C SER A 70 20.85 32.79 -2.71
N ASP A 71 21.76 32.92 -3.67
CA ASP A 71 22.59 34.10 -3.92
C ASP A 71 22.08 34.97 -5.09
N CYS A 72 20.92 34.64 -5.66
CA CYS A 72 20.29 35.32 -6.80
C CYS A 72 21.15 35.40 -8.06
N SER A 73 22.22 34.62 -8.12
CA SER A 73 23.21 34.72 -9.20
C SER A 73 22.74 34.09 -10.51
N ALA A 74 21.81 33.13 -10.42
CA ALA A 74 21.19 32.43 -11.55
C ALA A 74 20.04 31.54 -11.07
N TYR A 75 19.23 31.04 -11.99
CA TYR A 75 18.35 29.90 -11.75
C TYR A 75 19.15 28.58 -11.67
N ASP A 76 18.77 27.71 -10.74
CA ASP A 76 19.14 26.30 -10.74
C ASP A 76 18.16 25.54 -11.65
N THR A 77 18.68 25.13 -12.81
CA THR A 77 17.93 24.42 -13.86
C THR A 77 18.17 22.91 -13.83
N SER A 78 18.76 22.36 -12.76
CA SER A 78 19.03 20.91 -12.63
C SER A 78 17.79 20.03 -12.71
N LYS A 79 16.61 20.59 -12.42
CA LYS A 79 15.30 19.91 -12.52
C LYS A 79 14.58 20.16 -13.85
N CYS A 80 15.17 20.97 -14.73
CA CYS A 80 14.62 21.30 -16.03
C CYS A 80 15.18 20.37 -17.11
N VAL A 81 14.33 19.94 -18.03
CA VAL A 81 14.74 19.11 -19.17
C VAL A 81 15.11 20.04 -20.34
N PRO A 82 16.36 20.03 -20.82
CA PRO A 82 16.76 20.88 -21.93
C PRO A 82 16.06 20.48 -23.23
N ARG A 83 15.73 21.46 -24.08
CA ARG A 83 15.24 21.24 -25.45
C ARG A 83 16.40 20.99 -26.41
N ASP A 84 16.08 20.43 -27.58
CA ASP A 84 17.05 20.32 -28.67
C ASP A 84 17.51 21.72 -29.08
N PRO A 85 18.83 22.00 -29.22
CA PRO A 85 19.32 23.31 -29.63
C PRO A 85 18.81 23.81 -31.00
N ASN A 86 18.24 22.93 -31.83
CA ASN A 86 17.64 23.27 -33.12
C ASN A 86 16.11 23.39 -33.07
N ASP A 87 15.48 23.11 -31.92
CA ASP A 87 14.10 23.48 -31.66
C ASP A 87 14.08 24.99 -31.39
N ASN A 88 13.23 25.73 -32.09
CA ASN A 88 13.10 27.17 -31.84
C ASN A 88 12.04 27.44 -30.76
N CYS A 89 11.20 26.45 -30.44
CA CYS A 89 10.12 26.60 -29.48
C CYS A 89 10.65 26.74 -28.06
N GLY A 90 10.26 27.81 -27.37
CA GLY A 90 10.70 28.12 -26.01
C GLY A 90 11.95 29.00 -25.97
N ASN A 91 12.36 29.61 -27.09
CA ASN A 91 13.54 30.48 -27.14
C ASN A 91 13.22 31.96 -26.80
N GLY A 92 11.94 32.28 -26.62
CA GLY A 92 11.44 33.60 -26.27
C GLY A 92 11.10 34.47 -27.48
N GLN A 93 11.05 33.91 -28.69
CA GLN A 93 10.70 34.57 -29.94
C GLN A 93 9.86 33.63 -30.82
N ILE A 94 8.75 34.15 -31.37
CA ILE A 94 7.96 33.39 -32.34
C ILE A 94 8.73 33.32 -33.66
N ASP A 95 9.27 32.15 -33.97
CA ASP A 95 10.08 31.90 -35.15
C ASP A 95 9.27 31.42 -36.37
N SER A 96 9.94 31.36 -37.54
CA SER A 96 9.31 30.90 -38.77
C SER A 96 8.85 29.44 -38.66
N GLY A 97 7.54 29.24 -38.59
CA GLY A 97 6.92 27.92 -38.45
C GLY A 97 6.15 27.75 -37.14
N GLU A 98 6.34 28.67 -36.20
CA GLU A 98 5.64 28.70 -34.91
C GLU A 98 4.34 29.50 -35.01
N THR A 99 3.36 29.08 -34.20
CA THR A 99 2.06 29.74 -34.06
C THR A 99 1.97 30.59 -32.80
N CYS A 100 2.77 30.26 -31.79
CA CYS A 100 2.84 30.90 -30.47
C CYS A 100 4.16 30.53 -29.80
N GLU A 101 4.52 31.24 -28.74
CA GLU A 101 5.68 30.92 -27.91
C GLU A 101 5.25 30.23 -26.60
N GLN A 102 6.13 29.39 -26.03
CA GLN A 102 5.92 28.70 -24.77
C GLN A 102 5.58 29.69 -23.67
N GLY A 103 4.47 29.43 -22.97
CA GLY A 103 3.98 30.31 -21.89
C GLY A 103 2.99 31.38 -22.35
N GLU A 104 2.84 31.61 -23.65
CA GLU A 104 1.75 32.45 -24.16
C GLU A 104 0.39 31.77 -23.97
N THR A 105 -0.63 32.60 -23.77
CA THR A 105 -2.04 32.19 -23.77
C THR A 105 -2.85 32.95 -24.80
N LYS A 106 -3.93 32.34 -25.27
CA LYS A 106 -4.91 32.95 -26.18
C LYS A 106 -6.32 32.73 -25.68
N VAL A 107 -7.15 33.76 -25.73
CA VAL A 107 -8.55 33.67 -25.30
C VAL A 107 -9.29 32.67 -26.19
N CYS A 108 -9.99 31.72 -25.57
CA CYS A 108 -10.60 30.60 -26.27
C CYS A 108 -11.65 30.99 -27.31
N THR A 109 -12.31 32.14 -27.15
CA THR A 109 -13.28 32.69 -28.13
C THR A 109 -12.64 33.05 -29.47
N GLU A 110 -11.32 33.16 -29.53
CA GLU A 110 -10.56 33.44 -30.75
C GLU A 110 -10.03 32.18 -31.43
N LEU A 111 -10.23 31.01 -30.83
CA LEU A 111 -9.86 29.73 -31.42
C LEU A 111 -10.98 29.19 -32.32
N PRO A 112 -10.64 28.42 -33.36
CA PRO A 112 -11.63 27.71 -34.15
C PRO A 112 -12.40 26.69 -33.28
N GLY A 113 -13.72 26.87 -33.15
CA GLY A 113 -14.62 26.03 -32.36
C GLY A 113 -15.71 26.86 -31.64
N ASP A 114 -16.62 26.20 -30.93
CA ASP A 114 -17.72 26.86 -30.18
C ASP A 114 -17.32 27.21 -28.73
N PHE A 115 -16.08 27.60 -28.51
CA PHE A 115 -15.59 27.95 -27.17
C PHE A 115 -16.06 29.35 -26.79
N THR A 116 -16.57 29.52 -25.56
CA THR A 116 -17.13 30.80 -25.09
C THR A 116 -16.40 31.37 -23.88
N GLU A 117 -15.56 30.58 -23.22
CA GLU A 117 -14.81 30.96 -22.02
C GLU A 117 -13.48 30.18 -21.93
N GLY A 118 -12.54 30.70 -21.14
CA GLY A 118 -11.21 30.11 -20.91
C GLY A 118 -10.07 30.77 -21.70
N GLU A 119 -8.84 30.31 -21.40
CA GLU A 119 -7.62 30.64 -22.14
C GLU A 119 -6.88 29.36 -22.54
N ALA A 120 -6.52 29.24 -23.81
CA ALA A 120 -5.71 28.16 -24.34
C ALA A 120 -4.23 28.48 -24.18
N ALA A 121 -3.45 27.54 -23.65
CA ALA A 121 -2.00 27.68 -23.60
C ALA A 121 -1.37 27.33 -24.95
N CYS A 122 -0.21 27.89 -25.26
CA CYS A 122 0.59 27.42 -26.38
C CYS A 122 0.98 25.94 -26.20
N ARG A 123 0.85 25.14 -27.26
CA ARG A 123 1.22 23.73 -27.22
C ARG A 123 2.72 23.57 -27.03
N ARG A 124 3.09 22.40 -26.52
CA ARG A 124 4.47 21.99 -26.24
C ARG A 124 5.42 22.10 -27.44
N ASP A 125 4.90 22.00 -28.66
CA ASP A 125 5.63 22.08 -29.93
C ASP A 125 5.57 23.47 -30.59
N CYS A 126 4.92 24.46 -29.97
CA CYS A 126 4.69 25.80 -30.52
C CYS A 126 3.94 25.84 -31.87
N LEU A 127 3.35 24.72 -32.32
CA LEU A 127 2.64 24.62 -33.60
C LEU A 127 1.15 24.92 -33.50
N GLY A 128 0.64 25.27 -32.31
CA GLY A 128 -0.76 25.63 -32.12
C GLY A 128 -1.16 25.85 -30.66
N TRP A 129 -2.46 26.07 -30.44
CA TRP A 129 -3.05 26.31 -29.12
C TRP A 129 -3.70 25.04 -28.56
N ASP A 130 -3.54 24.79 -27.26
CA ASP A 130 -4.16 23.67 -26.54
C ASP A 130 -5.51 24.11 -25.93
N PRO A 131 -6.65 23.60 -26.45
CA PRO A 131 -7.97 24.01 -25.99
C PRO A 131 -8.40 23.32 -24.69
N LEU A 132 -7.53 22.57 -23.99
CA LEU A 132 -7.90 21.84 -22.78
C LEU A 132 -8.56 22.71 -21.70
N ASN A 133 -8.11 23.96 -21.58
CA ASN A 133 -8.66 24.96 -20.65
C ASN A 133 -9.78 25.82 -21.25
N CYS A 134 -10.22 25.50 -22.47
CA CYS A 134 -11.36 26.14 -23.12
C CYS A 134 -12.64 25.35 -22.87
N SER A 135 -13.71 26.03 -22.46
CA SER A 135 -15.05 25.44 -22.41
C SER A 135 -15.98 26.03 -23.47
N LYS A 136 -16.76 25.13 -24.08
CA LYS A 136 -17.87 25.48 -24.95
C LYS A 136 -19.05 25.83 -24.07
N GLY A 137 -19.46 27.10 -24.02
CA GLY A 137 -20.66 27.55 -23.31
C GLY A 137 -21.93 27.20 -24.08
N GLY A 138 -22.15 25.91 -24.27
CA GLY A 138 -23.41 25.35 -24.72
C GLY A 138 -23.76 24.20 -23.79
N LYS A 139 -24.82 24.35 -22.99
CA LYS A 139 -25.60 23.27 -22.36
C LYS A 139 -24.85 21.93 -22.26
N THR A 140 -23.97 21.76 -21.27
CA THR A 140 -23.11 20.55 -21.16
C THR A 140 -23.58 19.59 -20.08
N LYS A 141 -24.47 20.01 -19.17
CA LYS A 141 -24.84 19.17 -18.03
C LYS A 141 -25.79 18.04 -18.47
N THR A 142 -25.39 16.82 -18.18
CA THR A 142 -26.27 15.63 -18.15
C THR A 142 -27.25 15.73 -16.99
N CYS A 143 -28.26 14.85 -16.94
CA CYS A 143 -29.27 14.87 -15.89
C CYS A 143 -28.66 14.79 -14.47
N SER A 144 -27.72 13.87 -14.23
CA SER A 144 -27.03 13.74 -12.94
C SER A 144 -26.27 15.01 -12.54
N GLN A 145 -25.65 15.69 -13.50
CA GLN A 145 -24.95 16.96 -13.26
C GLN A 145 -25.90 18.12 -13.00
N ILE A 146 -27.12 18.10 -13.56
CA ILE A 146 -28.19 19.05 -13.21
C ILE A 146 -28.67 18.76 -11.79
N LEU A 147 -28.90 17.49 -11.43
CA LEU A 147 -29.32 17.06 -10.10
C LEU A 147 -28.34 17.46 -9.01
N GLU A 148 -27.05 17.20 -9.20
CA GLU A 148 -25.99 17.61 -8.26
C GLU A 148 -25.95 19.14 -8.08
N CYS A 149 -26.07 19.88 -9.19
CA CYS A 149 -26.11 21.34 -9.17
C CYS A 149 -27.34 21.86 -8.40
N VAL A 150 -28.53 21.31 -8.65
CA VAL A 150 -29.77 21.69 -7.97
C VAL A 150 -29.70 21.39 -6.47
N ASN A 151 -29.11 20.27 -6.07
CA ASN A 151 -28.97 19.88 -4.67
C ASN A 151 -28.02 20.78 -3.86
N THR A 152 -27.12 21.51 -4.53
CA THR A 152 -26.21 22.47 -3.87
C THR A 152 -26.74 23.90 -3.86
N CYS A 153 -27.86 24.17 -4.52
CA CYS A 153 -28.44 25.50 -4.64
C CYS A 153 -29.20 25.97 -3.40
N ALA A 154 -28.93 27.21 -2.97
CA ALA A 154 -29.59 27.83 -1.82
C ALA A 154 -30.94 28.48 -2.15
N ASP A 155 -31.20 28.79 -3.43
CA ASP A 155 -32.41 29.47 -3.89
C ASP A 155 -32.89 28.99 -5.26
N GLU A 156 -34.09 29.42 -5.65
CA GLU A 156 -34.74 29.04 -6.91
C GLU A 156 -34.04 29.59 -8.16
N ALA A 157 -33.37 30.75 -8.05
CA ALA A 157 -32.65 31.33 -9.19
C ALA A 157 -31.42 30.48 -9.54
N CYS A 158 -30.72 29.97 -8.53
CA CYS A 158 -29.63 29.02 -8.69
C CYS A 158 -30.11 27.72 -9.36
N LYS A 159 -31.22 27.13 -8.89
CA LYS A 159 -31.78 25.90 -9.47
C LYS A 159 -32.14 26.06 -10.94
N GLU A 160 -32.76 27.19 -11.29
CA GLU A 160 -33.11 27.51 -12.68
C GLU A 160 -31.88 27.66 -13.57
N ASN A 161 -30.80 28.24 -13.06
CA ASN A 161 -29.53 28.35 -13.78
C ASN A 161 -28.87 26.97 -13.99
N CYS A 162 -28.94 26.07 -12.99
CA CYS A 162 -28.48 24.69 -13.12
C CYS A 162 -29.21 23.93 -14.24
N LYS A 163 -30.55 24.09 -14.33
CA LYS A 163 -31.36 23.48 -15.40
C LYS A 163 -30.99 24.05 -16.77
N LYS A 164 -30.87 25.37 -16.89
CA LYS A 164 -30.50 26.05 -18.15
C LYS A 164 -29.12 25.67 -18.69
N ALA A 165 -28.22 25.22 -17.82
CA ALA A 165 -26.90 24.72 -18.19
C ALA A 165 -26.91 23.25 -18.69
N GLY A 166 -28.06 22.57 -18.67
CA GLY A 166 -28.21 21.18 -19.12
C GLY A 166 -28.44 21.02 -20.62
N THR A 167 -28.01 19.89 -21.19
CA THR A 167 -28.38 19.48 -22.56
C THR A 167 -29.90 19.30 -22.65
N ASP A 168 -30.51 19.40 -23.84
CA ASP A 168 -31.96 19.21 -23.99
C ASP A 168 -32.41 17.82 -23.49
N GLN A 169 -31.60 16.78 -23.74
CA GLN A 169 -31.81 15.44 -23.21
C GLN A 169 -31.66 15.41 -21.67
N GLY A 170 -30.62 16.06 -21.12
CA GLY A 170 -30.39 16.14 -19.68
C GLY A 170 -31.53 16.85 -18.95
N ILE A 171 -32.04 17.95 -19.52
CA ILE A 171 -33.19 18.69 -19.00
C ILE A 171 -34.44 17.80 -19.02
N GLY A 172 -34.76 17.15 -20.14
CA GLY A 172 -35.96 16.30 -20.22
C GLY A 172 -35.94 15.12 -19.23
N LEU A 173 -34.77 14.52 -19.02
CA LEU A 173 -34.59 13.48 -17.99
C LEU A 173 -34.74 14.06 -16.57
N PHE A 174 -34.19 15.25 -16.33
CA PHE A 174 -34.29 15.89 -15.02
C PHE A 174 -35.73 16.31 -14.68
N GLU A 175 -36.47 16.85 -15.64
CA GLU A 175 -37.89 17.20 -15.48
C GLU A 175 -38.75 15.96 -15.18
N THR A 176 -38.44 14.83 -15.82
CA THR A 176 -39.09 13.55 -15.53
C THR A 176 -38.83 13.11 -14.09
N LEU A 177 -37.59 13.22 -13.63
CA LEU A 177 -37.21 12.95 -12.24
C LEU A 177 -37.91 13.89 -11.26
N GLU A 178 -37.91 15.20 -11.53
CA GLU A 178 -38.52 16.24 -10.69
C GLU A 178 -40.04 16.04 -10.55
N SER A 179 -40.71 15.67 -11.64
CA SER A 179 -42.15 15.36 -11.65
C SER A 179 -42.47 14.20 -10.70
N CYS A 180 -41.70 13.11 -10.77
CA CYS A 180 -41.87 11.97 -9.86
C CYS A 180 -41.51 12.34 -8.41
N ALA A 181 -40.44 13.11 -8.22
CA ALA A 181 -39.91 13.52 -6.93
C ALA A 181 -40.90 14.32 -6.06
N SER A 182 -42.00 14.81 -6.63
CA SER A 182 -43.10 15.43 -5.88
C SER A 182 -43.66 14.53 -4.75
N ALA A 183 -43.67 13.21 -4.95
CA ALA A 183 -44.05 12.24 -3.92
C ALA A 183 -43.00 12.11 -2.79
N CYS A 184 -41.77 12.56 -3.04
CA CYS A 184 -40.62 12.51 -2.13
C CYS A 184 -40.31 13.86 -1.46
N GLY A 185 -41.12 14.89 -1.69
CA GLY A 185 -40.84 16.24 -1.18
C GLY A 185 -39.69 16.94 -1.91
N GLY A 186 -39.23 16.41 -3.06
CA GLY A 186 -38.19 17.00 -3.89
C GLY A 186 -37.11 16.01 -4.33
N VAL A 187 -36.16 16.50 -5.12
CA VAL A 187 -35.08 15.69 -5.72
C VAL A 187 -33.89 15.41 -4.79
N SER A 188 -33.96 15.86 -3.53
CA SER A 188 -32.85 15.73 -2.57
C SER A 188 -32.85 14.43 -1.77
N ASP A 189 -33.97 13.69 -1.74
CA ASP A 189 -34.13 12.44 -0.97
C ASP A 189 -33.84 11.21 -1.86
N ALA A 190 -32.56 10.85 -2.00
CA ALA A 190 -32.13 9.74 -2.84
C ALA A 190 -32.77 8.38 -2.45
N ASP A 191 -33.01 8.14 -1.16
CA ASP A 191 -33.63 6.89 -0.68
C ASP A 191 -35.11 6.82 -1.11
N CYS A 192 -35.82 7.95 -1.03
CA CYS A 192 -37.19 8.01 -1.54
C CYS A 192 -37.24 7.88 -3.06
N LEU A 193 -36.32 8.53 -3.78
CA LEU A 193 -36.28 8.50 -5.25
C LEU A 193 -35.94 7.11 -5.80
N THR A 194 -34.97 6.41 -5.21
CA THR A 194 -34.65 5.03 -5.59
C THR A 194 -35.84 4.09 -5.34
N LYS A 195 -36.66 4.34 -4.32
CA LYS A 195 -37.83 3.49 -4.01
C LYS A 195 -39.08 3.81 -4.84
N ASN A 196 -39.41 5.09 -5.02
CA ASN A 196 -40.69 5.53 -5.59
C ASN A 196 -40.56 6.10 -7.01
N CYS A 197 -39.34 6.45 -7.42
CA CYS A 197 -39.02 7.07 -8.71
C CYS A 197 -37.91 6.33 -9.45
N TYR A 198 -37.85 5.00 -9.29
CA TYR A 198 -36.78 4.13 -9.78
C TYR A 198 -36.34 4.43 -11.22
N ASP A 199 -37.26 4.32 -12.17
CA ASP A 199 -36.97 4.51 -13.60
C ASP A 199 -36.43 5.91 -13.89
N ALA A 200 -37.04 6.95 -13.31
CA ALA A 200 -36.64 8.33 -13.53
C ALA A 200 -35.30 8.66 -12.86
N TYR A 201 -35.04 8.08 -11.68
CA TYR A 201 -33.81 8.27 -10.92
C TYR A 201 -32.62 7.64 -11.65
N TYR A 202 -32.76 6.40 -12.14
CA TYR A 202 -31.68 5.71 -12.86
C TYR A 202 -31.57 6.14 -14.33
N ALA A 203 -32.62 6.66 -14.96
CA ALA A 203 -32.47 7.38 -16.22
C ALA A 203 -31.63 8.67 -16.05
N CYS A 204 -31.70 9.30 -14.88
CA CYS A 204 -30.87 10.45 -14.53
C CYS A 204 -29.45 10.07 -14.08
N ASN A 205 -29.31 8.92 -13.40
CA ASN A 205 -28.07 8.40 -12.83
C ASN A 205 -27.78 6.98 -13.33
N PRO A 206 -27.56 6.75 -14.64
CA PRO A 206 -27.44 5.41 -15.21
C PRO A 206 -26.25 4.63 -14.65
N ARG A 207 -25.20 5.32 -14.20
CA ARG A 207 -24.03 4.70 -13.54
C ARG A 207 -24.31 4.17 -12.13
N GLN A 208 -25.42 4.57 -11.51
CA GLN A 208 -25.80 4.11 -10.18
C GLN A 208 -26.74 2.90 -10.22
N LYS A 209 -27.20 2.52 -11.42
CA LYS A 209 -28.04 1.34 -11.63
C LYS A 209 -27.25 0.09 -11.25
N CYS A 210 -26.05 -0.01 -11.82
CA CYS A 210 -25.04 -0.98 -11.44
C CYS A 210 -24.61 -0.83 -9.97
N GLY A 211 -24.80 -1.87 -9.16
CA GLY A 211 -24.44 -1.89 -7.73
C GLY A 211 -25.58 -1.51 -6.78
N ASN A 212 -26.81 -1.42 -7.28
CA ASN A 212 -28.01 -1.20 -6.45
C ASN A 212 -28.51 -2.50 -5.77
N LYS A 213 -27.88 -3.65 -6.05
CA LYS A 213 -28.22 -4.99 -5.53
C LYS A 213 -29.53 -5.56 -6.10
N VAL A 214 -29.99 -5.09 -7.25
CA VAL A 214 -31.19 -5.52 -7.95
C VAL A 214 -30.86 -5.67 -9.43
N LEU A 215 -30.68 -6.93 -9.88
CA LEU A 215 -30.35 -7.22 -11.27
C LEU A 215 -31.41 -6.65 -12.22
N ASP A 216 -31.04 -5.60 -12.96
CA ASP A 216 -31.94 -4.84 -13.80
C ASP A 216 -31.99 -5.32 -15.26
N GLU A 217 -33.03 -4.90 -16.00
CA GLU A 217 -33.08 -5.11 -17.45
C GLU A 217 -31.87 -4.44 -18.12
N GLY A 218 -31.07 -5.27 -18.80
CA GLY A 218 -29.82 -4.87 -19.47
C GLY A 218 -28.55 -5.15 -18.66
N GLU A 219 -28.66 -5.52 -17.39
CA GLU A 219 -27.52 -5.91 -16.55
C GLU A 219 -27.31 -7.43 -16.58
N VAL A 220 -26.05 -7.84 -16.45
CA VAL A 220 -25.63 -9.24 -16.40
C VAL A 220 -25.30 -9.69 -14.98
N CYS A 221 -24.94 -8.75 -14.10
CA CYS A 221 -24.49 -8.97 -12.72
C CYS A 221 -24.54 -7.66 -11.91
N GLU A 222 -24.29 -7.73 -10.61
CA GLU A 222 -24.20 -6.58 -9.69
C GLU A 222 -22.76 -6.26 -9.24
N ILE A 223 -22.46 -4.99 -8.90
CA ILE A 223 -21.13 -4.61 -8.40
C ILE A 223 -20.73 -5.46 -7.19
N LYS A 224 -19.52 -6.03 -7.23
CA LYS A 224 -18.94 -6.98 -6.24
C LYS A 224 -19.60 -8.35 -6.21
N GLU A 225 -20.61 -8.61 -7.03
CA GLU A 225 -21.01 -9.98 -7.29
C GLU A 225 -19.83 -10.72 -7.92
N THR A 226 -19.64 -11.96 -7.52
CA THR A 226 -18.61 -12.85 -8.06
C THR A 226 -19.28 -14.05 -8.70
N LYS A 227 -18.64 -14.60 -9.74
CA LYS A 227 -19.10 -15.82 -10.39
C LYS A 227 -17.91 -16.72 -10.71
N PRO A 228 -17.99 -18.03 -10.42
CA PRO A 228 -16.90 -18.94 -10.75
C PRO A 228 -16.53 -18.88 -12.23
N CYS A 229 -15.25 -18.72 -12.54
CA CYS A 229 -14.78 -18.53 -13.92
C CYS A 229 -15.20 -19.68 -14.85
N GLN A 230 -15.24 -20.91 -14.34
CA GLN A 230 -15.70 -22.10 -15.08
C GLN A 230 -17.15 -22.00 -15.59
N GLU A 231 -18.01 -21.23 -14.93
CA GLU A 231 -19.39 -21.01 -15.37
C GLU A 231 -19.49 -20.00 -16.52
N LEU A 232 -18.39 -19.32 -16.85
CA LEU A 232 -18.26 -18.40 -17.99
C LEU A 232 -17.68 -19.09 -19.23
N ASN A 233 -17.47 -20.40 -19.17
CA ASN A 233 -16.93 -21.17 -20.28
C ASN A 233 -17.86 -21.12 -21.50
N THR A 234 -17.26 -20.90 -22.66
CA THR A 234 -17.91 -20.98 -23.97
C THR A 234 -17.17 -21.99 -24.85
N ASP A 235 -17.67 -22.25 -26.05
CA ASP A 235 -17.00 -23.15 -27.00
C ASP A 235 -15.57 -22.68 -27.33
N ASP A 236 -15.31 -21.37 -27.31
CA ASP A 236 -14.03 -20.76 -27.69
C ASP A 236 -13.15 -20.34 -26.50
N LYS A 237 -13.68 -20.30 -25.28
CA LYS A 237 -12.94 -19.89 -24.07
C LYS A 237 -13.27 -20.80 -22.90
N GLN A 238 -12.24 -21.42 -22.35
CA GLN A 238 -12.36 -22.27 -21.17
C GLN A 238 -11.43 -21.78 -20.07
N TYR A 239 -11.96 -21.65 -18.87
CA TYR A 239 -11.25 -21.20 -17.69
C TYR A 239 -11.09 -22.33 -16.67
N GLN A 240 -10.00 -22.25 -15.90
CA GLN A 240 -9.74 -23.13 -14.77
C GLN A 240 -10.69 -22.82 -13.60
N PRO A 241 -11.04 -23.82 -12.76
CA PRO A 241 -11.98 -23.67 -11.65
C PRO A 241 -11.34 -23.08 -10.38
N ILE A 242 -10.44 -22.12 -10.54
CA ILE A 242 -9.57 -21.63 -9.44
C ILE A 242 -9.89 -20.21 -8.97
N ASN A 243 -10.61 -19.42 -9.77
CA ASN A 243 -10.94 -18.03 -9.44
C ASN A 243 -12.40 -17.73 -9.79
N ASP A 244 -12.88 -16.62 -9.23
CA ASP A 244 -14.12 -15.99 -9.62
C ASP A 244 -13.85 -14.78 -10.51
N ALA A 245 -14.69 -14.59 -11.51
CA ALA A 245 -14.83 -13.31 -12.19
C ALA A 245 -15.63 -12.35 -11.31
N VAL A 246 -15.29 -11.07 -11.35
CA VAL A 246 -16.02 -10.02 -10.61
C VAL A 246 -16.88 -9.26 -11.61
N CYS A 247 -18.09 -8.88 -11.23
CA CYS A 247 -18.90 -8.03 -12.09
C CYS A 247 -18.17 -6.72 -12.42
N ASN A 248 -18.17 -6.32 -13.69
CA ASN A 248 -17.52 -5.07 -14.11
C ASN A 248 -18.27 -3.84 -13.57
N SER A 249 -17.63 -2.67 -13.61
CA SER A 249 -18.20 -1.42 -13.08
C SER A 249 -19.40 -0.88 -13.87
N GLU A 250 -19.72 -1.47 -15.02
CA GLU A 250 -20.85 -1.12 -15.87
C GLU A 250 -22.00 -2.14 -15.77
N CYS A 251 -21.83 -3.22 -15.01
CA CYS A 251 -22.75 -4.35 -14.89
C CYS A 251 -23.15 -4.99 -16.23
N SER A 252 -22.35 -4.75 -17.27
CA SER A 252 -22.59 -5.24 -18.64
C SER A 252 -22.00 -6.63 -18.87
N GLY A 253 -21.22 -7.13 -17.91
CA GLY A 253 -20.58 -8.44 -17.98
C GLY A 253 -19.62 -8.68 -16.81
N TRP A 254 -18.97 -9.84 -16.87
CA TRP A 254 -18.01 -10.29 -15.89
C TRP A 254 -16.58 -9.90 -16.31
N ASP A 255 -15.85 -9.25 -15.41
CA ASP A 255 -14.41 -9.02 -15.56
C ASP A 255 -13.67 -10.35 -15.32
N THR A 256 -13.18 -10.92 -16.42
CA THR A 256 -12.45 -12.19 -16.42
C THR A 256 -10.95 -12.00 -16.22
N TYR A 257 -10.46 -10.83 -15.79
CA TYR A 257 -9.03 -10.59 -15.59
C TYR A 257 -8.40 -11.56 -14.57
N SER A 258 -9.18 -11.98 -13.57
CA SER A 258 -8.76 -13.01 -12.60
C SER A 258 -8.94 -14.44 -13.10
N CYS A 259 -9.63 -14.65 -14.22
CA CYS A 259 -9.82 -15.99 -14.78
C CYS A 259 -8.60 -16.45 -15.56
N VAL A 260 -8.17 -17.69 -15.31
CA VAL A 260 -7.03 -18.30 -16.00
C VAL A 260 -7.52 -19.26 -17.06
N ASP A 261 -7.03 -19.11 -18.28
CA ASP A 261 -7.33 -20.02 -19.39
C ASP A 261 -6.92 -21.46 -19.03
N VAL A 262 -7.70 -22.46 -19.45
CA VAL A 262 -7.40 -23.88 -19.19
C VAL A 262 -6.04 -24.30 -19.77
N ASN A 263 -5.57 -23.61 -20.81
CA ASN A 263 -4.28 -23.85 -21.44
C ASN A 263 -3.15 -22.95 -20.90
N ALA A 264 -3.48 -21.95 -20.07
CA ALA A 264 -2.49 -21.11 -19.44
C ALA A 264 -1.86 -21.85 -18.26
N LEU A 265 -0.54 -21.72 -18.13
CA LEU A 265 0.21 -22.32 -17.02
C LEU A 265 0.24 -21.35 -15.84
N THR A 266 0.03 -21.88 -14.63
CA THR A 266 0.34 -21.20 -13.37
C THR A 266 1.84 -21.00 -13.22
N CYS A 267 2.27 -20.11 -12.31
CA CYS A 267 3.68 -19.84 -12.09
C CYS A 267 4.51 -21.13 -11.88
N TYR A 268 4.02 -22.05 -11.05
CA TYR A 268 4.74 -23.29 -10.77
C TYR A 268 4.72 -24.29 -11.93
N GLN A 269 3.62 -24.37 -12.68
CA GLN A 269 3.56 -25.22 -13.88
C GLN A 269 4.52 -24.73 -14.97
N VAL A 270 4.76 -23.42 -15.05
CA VAL A 270 5.77 -22.85 -15.96
C VAL A 270 7.17 -23.26 -15.51
N TYR A 271 7.43 -23.23 -14.21
CA TYR A 271 8.69 -23.72 -13.64
C TYR A 271 8.91 -25.21 -13.93
N GLU A 272 7.91 -26.07 -13.69
CA GLU A 272 7.99 -27.50 -14.01
C GLU A 272 8.25 -27.70 -15.52
N CYS A 273 7.47 -27.03 -16.37
CA CYS A 273 7.64 -27.06 -17.83
C CYS A 273 9.05 -26.64 -18.28
N ALA A 274 9.55 -25.51 -17.76
CA ALA A 274 10.87 -24.99 -18.09
C ALA A 274 12.00 -25.89 -17.55
N SER A 275 11.82 -26.53 -16.39
CA SER A 275 12.82 -27.44 -15.81
C SER A 275 13.02 -28.73 -16.60
N GLU A 276 12.02 -29.14 -17.38
CA GLU A 276 12.08 -30.30 -18.27
C GLU A 276 12.64 -29.96 -19.67
N CYS A 277 12.86 -28.66 -19.96
CA CYS A 277 13.33 -28.22 -21.26
C CYS A 277 14.82 -28.54 -21.49
N SER A 278 15.12 -28.99 -22.72
CA SER A 278 16.50 -29.24 -23.16
C SER A 278 17.18 -28.02 -23.80
N ASP A 279 16.41 -26.99 -24.12
CA ASP A 279 16.89 -25.77 -24.79
C ASP A 279 16.03 -24.54 -24.45
N SER A 280 16.55 -23.36 -24.80
CA SER A 280 15.92 -22.07 -24.52
C SER A 280 14.68 -21.77 -25.35
N ALA A 281 14.46 -22.48 -26.47
CA ALA A 281 13.25 -22.32 -27.26
C ALA A 281 12.06 -22.97 -26.55
N CYS A 282 12.27 -24.17 -25.98
CA CYS A 282 11.30 -24.84 -25.12
C CYS A 282 10.96 -23.97 -23.88
N GLU A 283 11.96 -23.42 -23.19
CA GLU A 283 11.73 -22.54 -22.03
C GLU A 283 10.87 -21.32 -22.41
N SER A 284 11.19 -20.69 -23.55
CA SER A 284 10.43 -19.54 -24.06
C SER A 284 8.98 -19.91 -24.38
N GLU A 285 8.72 -21.13 -24.88
CA GLU A 285 7.37 -21.62 -25.13
C GLU A 285 6.59 -21.86 -23.83
N CYS A 286 7.22 -22.43 -22.79
CA CYS A 286 6.63 -22.57 -21.46
C CYS A 286 6.26 -21.21 -20.86
N ILE A 287 7.16 -20.24 -20.92
CA ILE A 287 6.94 -18.88 -20.39
C ILE A 287 5.87 -18.14 -21.20
N ALA A 288 5.75 -18.41 -22.51
CA ALA A 288 4.70 -17.82 -23.33
C ALA A 288 3.29 -18.34 -23.02
N LYS A 289 3.18 -19.54 -22.42
CA LYS A 289 1.91 -20.10 -21.91
C LYS A 289 1.52 -19.52 -20.56
N THR A 290 2.40 -18.78 -19.89
CA THR A 290 2.10 -18.09 -18.64
C THR A 290 1.19 -16.88 -18.90
N TRP A 291 0.24 -16.64 -18.01
CA TRP A 291 -0.54 -15.40 -18.03
C TRP A 291 0.20 -14.26 -17.28
N PRO A 292 -0.09 -12.97 -17.57
CA PRO A 292 0.76 -11.85 -17.13
C PRO A 292 1.08 -11.80 -15.64
N ALA A 293 0.11 -12.05 -14.75
CA ALA A 293 0.37 -11.97 -13.30
C ALA A 293 1.21 -13.16 -12.78
N ALA A 294 0.98 -14.38 -13.30
CA ALA A 294 1.86 -15.50 -12.98
C ALA A 294 3.28 -15.29 -13.51
N LYS A 295 3.42 -14.60 -14.64
CA LYS A 295 4.74 -14.31 -15.23
C LYS A 295 5.56 -13.39 -14.32
N GLU A 296 4.95 -12.35 -13.74
CA GLU A 296 5.64 -11.44 -12.83
C GLU A 296 6.16 -12.18 -11.57
N ILE A 297 5.36 -13.10 -11.03
CA ILE A 297 5.75 -13.94 -9.89
C ILE A 297 6.86 -14.93 -10.29
N TYR A 298 6.74 -15.54 -11.47
CA TYR A 298 7.76 -16.43 -12.02
C TYR A 298 9.10 -15.70 -12.21
N ASP A 299 9.08 -14.53 -12.86
CA ASP A 299 10.28 -13.71 -13.08
C ASP A 299 10.92 -13.31 -11.74
N THR A 300 10.11 -12.97 -10.73
CA THR A 300 10.59 -12.64 -9.38
C THR A 300 11.25 -13.84 -8.70
N MET A 301 10.65 -15.04 -8.82
CA MET A 301 11.24 -16.28 -8.32
C MET A 301 12.55 -16.60 -9.03
N MET A 302 12.58 -16.57 -10.36
CA MET A 302 13.79 -16.85 -11.14
C MET A 302 14.91 -15.85 -10.83
N ALA A 303 14.60 -14.56 -10.70
CA ALA A 303 15.58 -13.54 -10.30
C ALA A 303 16.18 -13.81 -8.91
N CYS A 304 15.41 -14.40 -7.98
CA CYS A 304 15.94 -14.83 -6.69
C CYS A 304 16.87 -16.04 -6.84
N LEU A 305 16.45 -17.06 -7.59
CA LEU A 305 17.22 -18.27 -7.82
C LEU A 305 18.55 -17.97 -8.50
N ASP A 306 18.53 -17.18 -9.58
CA ASP A 306 19.73 -16.80 -10.33
C ASP A 306 20.74 -16.02 -9.47
N LYS A 307 20.23 -15.18 -8.55
CA LYS A 307 21.07 -14.34 -7.70
C LYS A 307 21.65 -15.09 -6.50
N ASN A 308 20.85 -15.92 -5.84
CA ASN A 308 21.19 -16.49 -4.54
C ASN A 308 21.50 -17.99 -4.58
N CYS A 309 21.12 -18.69 -5.66
CA CYS A 309 21.29 -20.14 -5.80
C CYS A 309 22.11 -20.52 -7.03
N PRO A 310 23.46 -20.50 -6.94
CA PRO A 310 24.35 -20.95 -8.01
C PRO A 310 24.08 -22.39 -8.45
N VAL A 311 23.61 -23.22 -7.52
CA VAL A 311 23.03 -24.54 -7.77
C VAL A 311 21.66 -24.54 -7.14
N VAL A 312 20.62 -24.78 -7.95
CA VAL A 312 19.23 -24.80 -7.47
C VAL A 312 19.00 -26.12 -6.74
N THR A 313 19.14 -26.10 -5.41
CA THR A 313 18.82 -27.21 -4.50
C THR A 313 17.67 -26.82 -3.57
N ASP A 314 16.96 -27.81 -3.02
CA ASP A 314 15.89 -27.55 -2.05
C ASP A 314 16.39 -26.78 -0.82
N GLU A 315 17.60 -27.07 -0.35
CA GLU A 315 18.23 -26.31 0.75
C GLU A 315 18.42 -24.84 0.39
N CYS A 316 18.95 -24.53 -0.81
CA CYS A 316 19.16 -23.15 -1.23
C CYS A 316 17.83 -22.40 -1.42
N ILE A 317 16.85 -23.05 -2.04
CA ILE A 317 15.51 -22.48 -2.22
C ILE A 317 14.92 -22.15 -0.85
N ASN A 318 14.93 -23.10 0.08
CA ASN A 318 14.34 -22.91 1.40
C ASN A 318 15.05 -21.84 2.23
N GLU A 319 16.38 -21.71 2.08
CA GLU A 319 17.17 -20.72 2.81
C GLU A 319 17.04 -19.30 2.24
N PHE A 320 17.08 -19.13 0.92
CA PHE A 320 17.22 -17.80 0.30
C PHE A 320 16.02 -17.33 -0.53
N CYS A 321 15.21 -18.24 -1.06
CA CYS A 321 14.16 -17.92 -2.03
C CYS A 321 12.78 -18.51 -1.70
N LYS A 322 12.60 -19.02 -0.46
CA LYS A 322 11.37 -19.70 -0.02
C LYS A 322 10.14 -18.84 -0.26
N PHE A 323 10.19 -17.57 0.09
CA PHE A 323 9.05 -16.68 -0.05
C PHE A 323 8.57 -16.55 -1.50
N GLN A 324 9.49 -16.40 -2.45
CA GLN A 324 9.17 -16.27 -3.87
C GLN A 324 8.69 -17.60 -4.46
N THR A 325 9.33 -18.71 -4.07
CA THR A 325 8.93 -20.04 -4.54
C THR A 325 7.58 -20.45 -3.98
N ASP A 326 7.30 -20.16 -2.71
CA ASP A 326 6.01 -20.40 -2.08
C ASP A 326 4.91 -19.58 -2.77
N ALA A 327 5.16 -18.29 -3.02
CA ALA A 327 4.23 -17.44 -3.76
C ALA A 327 3.93 -17.97 -5.17
N CYS A 328 4.91 -18.61 -5.82
CA CYS A 328 4.75 -19.23 -7.13
C CYS A 328 3.94 -20.54 -7.06
N LYS A 329 4.22 -21.39 -6.05
CA LYS A 329 3.56 -22.67 -5.81
C LYS A 329 2.07 -22.53 -5.49
N THR A 330 1.73 -21.52 -4.71
CA THR A 330 0.35 -21.28 -4.26
C THR A 330 -0.32 -20.12 -4.99
N HIS A 331 0.28 -19.69 -6.10
CA HIS A 331 -0.29 -18.64 -6.91
C HIS A 331 -1.68 -19.06 -7.40
N LEU A 332 -2.70 -18.29 -6.99
CA LEU A 332 -4.14 -18.46 -7.29
C LEU A 332 -4.85 -19.55 -6.50
N THR A 333 -4.12 -20.42 -5.81
CA THR A 333 -4.76 -21.38 -4.90
C THR A 333 -4.99 -20.73 -3.54
N CYS A 334 -4.06 -19.89 -3.08
CA CYS A 334 -4.13 -19.37 -1.72
C CYS A 334 -5.28 -18.38 -1.56
N GLY A 335 -6.21 -18.70 -0.66
CA GLY A 335 -7.42 -17.93 -0.41
C GLY A 335 -8.60 -18.35 -1.28
N ASN A 336 -8.63 -19.56 -1.84
CA ASN A 336 -9.76 -20.07 -2.64
C ASN A 336 -10.77 -20.89 -1.80
N GLY A 337 -10.43 -21.20 -0.54
CA GLY A 337 -11.22 -21.98 0.41
C GLY A 337 -11.01 -23.50 0.30
N ILE A 338 -10.01 -23.95 -0.44
CA ILE A 338 -9.67 -25.36 -0.68
C ILE A 338 -8.16 -25.51 -0.46
N ILE A 339 -7.78 -26.34 0.51
CA ILE A 339 -6.35 -26.65 0.73
C ILE A 339 -5.81 -27.45 -0.46
N ASP A 340 -5.03 -26.78 -1.30
CA ASP A 340 -4.43 -27.34 -2.51
C ASP A 340 -3.10 -28.09 -2.23
N LYS A 341 -2.55 -28.77 -3.25
CA LYS A 341 -1.35 -29.64 -3.11
C LYS A 341 -0.14 -28.97 -2.44
N TYR A 342 0.01 -27.66 -2.61
CA TYR A 342 1.13 -26.89 -2.08
C TYR A 342 0.77 -26.02 -0.88
N GLU A 343 -0.44 -26.18 -0.36
CA GLU A 343 -0.96 -25.40 0.75
C GLU A 343 -1.02 -26.23 2.02
N VAL A 344 -0.77 -25.56 3.12
CA VAL A 344 -0.91 -26.10 4.48
C VAL A 344 -2.14 -25.51 5.15
N CYS A 345 -2.60 -24.35 4.68
CA CYS A 345 -3.64 -23.55 5.31
C CYS A 345 -4.37 -22.70 4.28
N GLU A 346 -5.44 -22.00 4.68
CA GLU A 346 -6.22 -21.17 3.78
C GLU A 346 -6.46 -19.77 4.34
N SER A 347 -6.13 -18.73 3.58
CA SER A 347 -5.99 -17.35 4.12
C SER A 347 -7.27 -16.51 4.14
N LYS A 348 -8.29 -16.85 3.33
CA LYS A 348 -9.54 -16.08 3.23
C LYS A 348 -10.71 -16.66 4.00
N ASP A 349 -10.72 -17.95 4.30
CA ASP A 349 -11.77 -18.53 5.14
C ASP A 349 -11.42 -18.29 6.60
N THR A 350 -12.26 -17.53 7.30
CA THR A 350 -12.07 -17.21 8.73
C THR A 350 -11.97 -18.45 9.62
N ASN A 351 -12.46 -19.61 9.16
CA ASN A 351 -12.40 -20.86 9.92
C ASN A 351 -11.08 -21.64 9.72
N THR A 352 -10.36 -21.42 8.63
CA THR A 352 -9.08 -22.10 8.32
C THR A 352 -7.88 -21.16 8.33
N ALA A 353 -8.13 -19.85 8.27
CA ALA A 353 -7.11 -18.79 8.39
C ALA A 353 -6.50 -18.77 9.79
N PHE A 354 -7.23 -19.30 10.77
CA PHE A 354 -6.80 -19.45 12.14
C PHE A 354 -6.99 -20.90 12.56
N ILE A 355 -5.95 -21.51 13.08
CA ILE A 355 -6.07 -22.76 13.82
C ILE A 355 -5.53 -22.56 15.23
N ASP A 356 -6.05 -23.35 16.15
CA ASP A 356 -5.44 -23.44 17.48
C ASP A 356 -4.00 -23.96 17.33
N CYS A 357 -3.06 -23.35 18.04
CA CYS A 357 -1.66 -23.73 17.94
C CYS A 357 -1.42 -25.23 18.20
N GLY A 358 -2.24 -25.87 19.05
CA GLY A 358 -2.17 -27.30 19.32
C GLY A 358 -2.62 -28.21 18.19
N GLU A 359 -3.19 -27.66 17.12
CA GLU A 359 -3.53 -28.40 15.90
C GLU A 359 -2.38 -28.50 14.90
N ILE A 360 -1.35 -27.64 15.03
CA ILE A 360 -0.15 -27.74 14.20
C ILE A 360 0.64 -28.96 14.64
N LYS A 361 0.92 -29.85 13.68
CA LYS A 361 1.62 -31.11 13.92
C LYS A 361 2.93 -31.20 13.15
N ASP A 362 3.90 -31.91 13.72
CA ASP A 362 5.15 -32.26 13.07
C ASP A 362 4.95 -33.37 12.02
N SER A 363 6.04 -33.82 11.40
CA SER A 363 6.01 -34.90 10.41
C SER A 363 5.58 -36.27 10.98
N ASN A 364 5.57 -36.45 12.30
CA ASN A 364 5.08 -37.65 12.98
C ASN A 364 3.60 -37.55 13.37
N GLY A 365 2.96 -36.39 13.14
CA GLY A 365 1.59 -36.12 13.53
C GLY A 365 1.43 -35.72 15.00
N GLU A 366 2.52 -35.41 15.70
CA GLU A 366 2.53 -34.93 17.07
C GLU A 366 2.37 -33.41 17.08
N ALA A 367 1.56 -32.88 18.01
CA ALA A 367 1.37 -31.44 18.11
C ALA A 367 2.72 -30.75 18.38
N MET A 368 2.99 -29.64 17.70
CA MET A 368 4.22 -28.85 17.83
C MET A 368 4.12 -27.76 18.90
N TYR A 369 2.89 -27.34 19.21
CA TYR A 369 2.61 -26.27 20.17
C TYR A 369 1.49 -26.69 21.12
N GLU A 370 1.39 -25.99 22.25
CA GLU A 370 0.37 -26.26 23.25
C GLU A 370 -0.99 -25.70 22.80
N ALA A 371 -2.03 -26.52 22.98
CA ALA A 371 -3.39 -26.13 22.62
C ALA A 371 -3.90 -24.98 23.49
N GLY A 372 -4.59 -24.01 22.89
CA GLY A 372 -5.15 -22.84 23.59
C GLY A 372 -4.15 -21.73 23.92
N THR A 373 -2.88 -21.85 23.51
CA THR A 373 -1.86 -20.82 23.74
C THR A 373 -1.96 -19.62 22.80
N GLY A 374 -2.69 -19.78 21.70
CA GLY A 374 -2.91 -18.75 20.72
C GLY A 374 -3.57 -19.33 19.46
N SER A 375 -3.68 -18.48 18.44
CA SER A 375 -4.08 -18.91 17.11
C SER A 375 -2.93 -18.67 16.16
N ALA A 376 -2.56 -19.72 15.43
CA ALA A 376 -1.61 -19.59 14.33
C ALA A 376 -2.34 -19.03 13.11
N TYR A 377 -1.74 -18.08 12.41
CA TYR A 377 -2.34 -17.47 11.23
C TYR A 377 -1.75 -18.07 9.97
N CYS A 378 -2.59 -18.36 8.98
CA CYS A 378 -2.08 -18.78 7.67
C CYS A 378 -1.22 -17.66 7.05
N ASN A 379 -0.01 -17.98 6.59
CA ASN A 379 0.84 -16.97 5.96
C ASN A 379 0.22 -16.50 4.62
N LYS A 380 0.74 -15.40 4.05
CA LYS A 380 0.21 -14.81 2.81
C LYS A 380 0.23 -15.77 1.61
N ASN A 381 1.12 -16.75 1.63
CA ASN A 381 1.28 -17.72 0.55
C ASN A 381 0.62 -19.08 0.88
N CYS A 382 -0.13 -19.20 1.96
CA CYS A 382 -0.76 -20.45 2.39
C CYS A 382 0.16 -21.67 2.56
N THR A 383 1.49 -21.49 2.62
CA THR A 383 2.47 -22.58 2.68
C THR A 383 2.86 -22.99 4.09
N GLU A 384 2.49 -22.20 5.09
CA GLU A 384 2.80 -22.44 6.50
C GLU A 384 1.90 -21.59 7.39
N TYR A 385 1.73 -22.04 8.63
CA TYR A 385 1.14 -21.24 9.69
C TYR A 385 2.22 -20.37 10.35
N GLY A 386 1.95 -19.07 10.46
CA GLY A 386 2.66 -18.16 11.32
C GLY A 386 2.42 -18.51 12.78
N VAL A 387 3.48 -18.96 13.44
CA VAL A 387 3.48 -19.52 14.81
C VAL A 387 3.96 -18.54 15.86
N THR A 388 4.08 -17.25 15.53
CA THR A 388 4.60 -16.22 16.45
C THR A 388 3.76 -16.06 17.73
N MET A 389 2.48 -16.46 17.68
CA MET A 389 1.57 -16.47 18.83
C MET A 389 1.44 -17.86 19.47
N CYS A 390 2.17 -18.86 18.98
CA CYS A 390 2.12 -20.23 19.47
C CYS A 390 3.26 -20.51 20.44
N HIS A 391 2.89 -21.00 21.63
CA HIS A 391 3.86 -21.37 22.64
C HIS A 391 4.15 -22.88 22.55
N LYS A 392 5.43 -23.24 22.44
CA LYS A 392 5.87 -24.63 22.60
C LYS A 392 5.72 -25.06 24.06
N PHE A 393 5.63 -26.38 24.26
CA PHE A 393 5.06 -27.07 25.43
C PHE A 393 5.65 -26.75 26.81
N CYS A 394 6.86 -26.22 26.93
CA CYS A 394 7.51 -26.13 28.23
C CYS A 394 7.66 -24.70 28.77
N SER A 395 7.09 -24.48 29.95
CA SER A 395 7.53 -23.47 30.90
C SER A 395 8.99 -23.74 31.32
N CYS A 396 9.71 -22.72 31.80
CA CYS A 396 11.09 -22.87 32.28
C CYS A 396 11.24 -23.95 33.38
N SER A 397 10.18 -24.23 34.17
CA SER A 397 10.16 -25.32 35.14
C SER A 397 10.19 -26.72 34.51
N GLU A 398 9.55 -26.89 33.36
CA GLU A 398 9.49 -28.18 32.65
C GLU A 398 10.79 -28.44 31.88
N ILE A 399 11.38 -27.41 31.26
CA ILE A 399 12.73 -27.50 30.67
C ILE A 399 13.75 -27.94 31.72
N LYS A 400 13.69 -27.32 32.92
CA LYS A 400 14.56 -27.71 34.04
C LYS A 400 14.33 -29.17 34.45
N THR A 401 13.08 -29.64 34.47
CA THR A 401 12.77 -31.02 34.83
C THR A 401 13.31 -31.99 33.80
N CYS A 402 13.13 -31.73 32.49
CA CYS A 402 13.75 -32.50 31.40
C CYS A 402 15.27 -32.61 31.58
N ILE A 403 15.94 -31.49 31.86
CA ILE A 403 17.39 -31.48 32.06
C ILE A 403 17.78 -32.30 33.30
N ASP A 404 17.05 -32.14 34.40
CA ASP A 404 17.28 -32.88 35.64
C ASP A 404 17.07 -34.40 35.47
N THR A 405 16.05 -34.82 34.71
CA THR A 405 15.67 -36.23 34.57
C THR A 405 16.36 -36.95 33.42
N GLU A 406 16.44 -36.32 32.24
CA GLU A 406 16.98 -36.94 31.03
C GLU A 406 18.48 -36.69 30.87
N CYS A 407 18.95 -35.49 31.23
CA CYS A 407 20.36 -35.12 31.08
C CYS A 407 21.17 -35.29 32.38
N GLY A 408 20.52 -35.69 33.48
CA GLY A 408 21.15 -35.83 34.79
C GLY A 408 21.50 -34.48 35.44
N GLY A 409 20.70 -33.46 35.15
CA GLY A 409 20.85 -32.09 35.63
C GLY A 409 21.92 -31.30 34.87
N TYR A 410 21.92 -29.99 35.07
CA TYR A 410 22.99 -29.14 34.54
C TYR A 410 24.37 -29.61 35.06
N PRO A 411 25.41 -29.63 34.21
CA PRO A 411 26.75 -30.04 34.62
C PRO A 411 27.24 -29.14 35.75
N LYS A 412 27.68 -29.72 36.86
CA LYS A 412 28.14 -28.95 38.03
C LYS A 412 29.57 -28.46 37.90
N SER A 413 30.29 -28.93 36.87
CA SER A 413 31.66 -28.56 36.57
C SER A 413 31.93 -28.71 35.09
N ASN A 414 32.99 -28.06 34.60
CA ASN A 414 33.45 -28.25 33.22
C ASN A 414 33.83 -29.71 32.90
N ALA A 415 34.21 -30.50 33.91
CA ALA A 415 34.56 -31.92 33.72
C ALA A 415 33.32 -32.81 33.50
N GLU A 416 32.13 -32.36 33.88
CA GLU A 416 30.86 -33.04 33.61
C GLU A 416 30.23 -32.63 32.27
N ASN A 417 30.81 -31.65 31.58
CA ASN A 417 30.27 -31.09 30.35
C ASN A 417 30.74 -31.90 29.13
N THR A 418 30.14 -33.08 28.93
CA THR A 418 30.39 -33.92 27.75
C THR A 418 29.53 -33.46 26.58
N ASP A 419 30.00 -33.70 25.35
CA ASP A 419 29.24 -33.38 24.13
C ASP A 419 27.83 -33.99 24.14
N GLU A 420 27.68 -35.22 24.67
CA GLU A 420 26.37 -35.88 24.84
C GLU A 420 25.45 -35.14 25.82
N LYS A 421 26.00 -34.58 26.90
CA LYS A 421 25.22 -33.85 27.90
C LYS A 421 24.81 -32.47 27.38
N VAL A 422 25.70 -31.79 26.64
CA VAL A 422 25.38 -30.53 25.94
C VAL A 422 24.27 -30.76 24.92
N ALA A 423 24.39 -31.78 24.08
CA ALA A 423 23.37 -32.10 23.09
C ALA A 423 22.01 -32.46 23.73
N CYS A 424 22.02 -33.12 24.89
CA CYS A 424 20.80 -33.39 25.66
C CYS A 424 20.15 -32.10 26.18
N MET A 425 20.93 -31.20 26.77
CA MET A 425 20.41 -29.93 27.29
C MET A 425 19.85 -29.05 26.18
N GLU A 426 20.57 -28.91 25.06
CA GLU A 426 20.10 -28.16 23.89
C GLU A 426 18.79 -28.74 23.35
N LYS A 427 18.65 -30.07 23.38
CA LYS A 427 17.39 -30.74 23.04
C LYS A 427 16.26 -30.38 24.02
N CYS A 428 16.48 -30.45 25.34
CA CYS A 428 15.47 -30.04 26.32
C CYS A 428 15.10 -28.55 26.23
N GLU A 429 16.08 -27.67 25.99
CA GLU A 429 15.88 -26.22 25.85
C GLU A 429 15.07 -25.90 24.59
N SER A 430 15.26 -26.65 23.49
CA SER A 430 14.49 -26.49 22.24
C SER A 430 12.98 -26.79 22.34
N TRP A 431 12.56 -27.41 23.45
CA TRP A 431 11.14 -27.69 23.75
C TRP A 431 10.44 -26.50 24.43
N GLY A 432 11.20 -25.49 24.86
CA GLY A 432 10.67 -24.24 25.37
C GLY A 432 10.04 -23.37 24.29
N SER A 433 9.10 -22.50 24.68
CA SER A 433 8.69 -21.36 23.84
C SER A 433 9.89 -20.46 23.53
N GLU A 434 9.85 -19.61 22.49
CA GLU A 434 10.96 -18.69 22.16
C GLU A 434 11.38 -17.81 23.36
N ILE A 435 10.40 -17.41 24.18
CA ILE A 435 10.64 -16.71 25.45
C ILE A 435 11.31 -17.63 26.47
N GLY A 436 10.83 -18.87 26.63
CA GLY A 436 11.40 -19.85 27.56
C GLY A 436 12.80 -20.33 27.17
N GLU A 437 13.07 -20.51 25.88
CA GLU A 437 14.39 -20.83 25.32
C GLU A 437 15.36 -19.66 25.54
N GLY A 438 14.91 -18.42 25.29
CA GLY A 438 15.68 -17.21 25.57
C GLY A 438 15.99 -17.02 27.07
N GLU A 439 15.03 -17.27 27.95
CA GLU A 439 15.21 -17.19 29.40
C GLU A 439 16.13 -18.31 29.93
N ALA A 440 15.98 -19.55 29.44
CA ALA A 440 16.86 -20.67 29.79
C ALA A 440 18.30 -20.44 29.30
N SER A 441 18.45 -19.96 28.06
CA SER A 441 19.76 -19.61 27.49
C SER A 441 20.42 -18.44 28.24
N GLY A 442 19.64 -17.41 28.57
CA GLY A 442 20.11 -16.27 29.38
C GLY A 442 20.55 -16.71 30.78
N TYR A 443 19.79 -17.62 31.41
CA TYR A 443 20.13 -18.23 32.68
C TYR A 443 21.46 -19.00 32.61
N ARG A 444 21.63 -19.84 31.59
CA ARG A 444 22.87 -20.59 31.33
C ARG A 444 24.07 -19.66 31.12
N MET A 445 23.93 -18.63 30.29
CA MET A 445 24.99 -17.65 30.04
C MET A 445 25.40 -16.88 31.30
N ILE A 446 24.44 -16.49 32.14
CA ILE A 446 24.73 -15.78 33.41
C ILE A 446 25.52 -16.67 34.35
N ILE A 447 25.17 -17.96 34.43
CA ILE A 447 25.91 -18.90 35.26
C ILE A 447 27.32 -19.12 34.70
N GLU A 448 27.44 -19.46 33.41
CA GLU A 448 28.73 -19.72 32.74
C GLU A 448 29.71 -18.54 32.82
N SER A 449 29.21 -17.30 32.84
CA SER A 449 30.03 -16.08 32.94
C SER A 449 30.34 -15.63 34.38
N CYS A 450 29.71 -16.23 35.39
CA CYS A 450 29.85 -15.84 36.78
C CYS A 450 31.00 -16.56 37.49
N CYS A 451 31.75 -15.83 38.33
CA CYS A 451 32.84 -16.38 39.14
C CYS A 451 32.83 -15.80 40.57
N GLU A 452 32.94 -16.66 41.57
CA GLU A 452 33.13 -16.29 42.97
C GLU A 452 34.60 -15.96 43.26
N GLN A 453 34.83 -14.94 44.08
CA GLN A 453 36.16 -14.58 44.56
C GLN A 453 36.24 -14.60 46.09
N ASP A 454 37.38 -15.01 46.64
CA ASP A 454 37.67 -14.89 48.07
C ASP A 454 37.87 -13.42 48.49
N LYS A 455 38.10 -13.18 49.79
CA LYS A 455 38.35 -11.83 50.32
C LYS A 455 39.64 -11.19 49.78
N GLN A 456 40.49 -11.96 49.13
CA GLN A 456 41.74 -11.55 48.52
C GLN A 456 41.60 -11.33 47.00
N GLY A 457 40.41 -11.56 46.42
CA GLY A 457 40.13 -11.41 45.00
C GLY A 457 40.52 -12.62 44.15
N ASN A 458 40.89 -13.75 44.74
CA ASN A 458 41.20 -14.96 44.00
C ASN A 458 39.91 -15.68 43.64
N THR A 459 39.79 -16.10 42.38
CA THR A 459 38.69 -16.94 41.92
C THR A 459 38.67 -18.26 42.69
N THR A 460 37.53 -18.58 43.29
CA THR A 460 37.32 -19.79 44.11
C THR A 460 36.43 -20.81 43.41
N ALA A 461 35.47 -20.36 42.61
CA ALA A 461 34.60 -21.18 41.77
C ALA A 461 34.06 -20.33 40.61
N CYS A 462 33.77 -20.94 39.45
CA CYS A 462 33.19 -20.26 38.28
C CYS A 462 32.11 -21.13 37.63
N GLY A 463 31.26 -20.51 36.84
CA GLY A 463 30.26 -21.25 36.09
C GLY A 463 29.32 -21.99 37.04
N TRP A 464 29.12 -23.26 36.72
CA TRP A 464 28.32 -24.18 37.49
C TRP A 464 29.03 -24.75 38.73
N ASP A 465 30.35 -24.55 38.88
CA ASP A 465 31.07 -24.94 40.09
C ASP A 465 30.76 -23.99 41.27
N SER A 466 30.00 -22.91 41.02
CA SER A 466 29.74 -21.81 41.94
C SER A 466 28.28 -21.80 42.43
N ASP A 467 28.07 -22.21 43.69
CA ASP A 467 26.76 -22.21 44.36
C ASP A 467 26.10 -20.83 44.38
N ASN A 468 26.90 -19.77 44.49
CA ASN A 468 26.42 -18.40 44.54
C ASN A 468 26.06 -17.90 43.13
N CYS A 469 26.75 -18.36 42.08
CA CYS A 469 26.35 -18.09 40.69
C CYS A 469 24.99 -18.73 40.38
N ILE A 470 24.80 -20.00 40.75
CA ILE A 470 23.53 -20.71 40.55
C ILE A 470 22.39 -20.05 41.33
N LYS A 471 22.61 -19.68 42.60
CA LYS A 471 21.56 -19.07 43.45
C LYS A 471 21.15 -17.66 43.02
N ASN A 472 22.08 -16.88 42.47
CA ASN A 472 21.81 -15.48 42.12
C ASN A 472 21.40 -15.29 40.65
N ALA A 473 21.65 -16.25 39.78
CA ALA A 473 21.24 -16.20 38.37
C ALA A 473 19.75 -15.87 38.15
N PRO A 474 18.77 -16.42 38.88
CA PRO A 474 17.35 -16.08 38.68
C PRO A 474 17.05 -14.59 38.94
N SER A 475 17.73 -14.00 39.92
CA SER A 475 17.57 -12.59 40.27
C SER A 475 18.23 -11.61 39.29
N GLN A 476 19.20 -12.08 38.49
CA GLN A 476 19.91 -11.28 37.50
C GLN A 476 19.35 -11.44 36.09
N ALA A 477 18.75 -12.59 35.79
CA ALA A 477 18.14 -12.87 34.48
C ALA A 477 16.79 -12.16 34.28
N ASN A 478 16.21 -11.55 35.32
CA ASN A 478 14.80 -11.10 35.32
C ASN A 478 13.82 -12.25 34.96
N ALA A 479 14.25 -13.50 35.10
CA ALA A 479 13.49 -14.68 34.74
C ALA A 479 12.54 -15.04 35.90
N THR A 480 11.37 -14.42 35.94
CA THR A 480 10.28 -14.92 36.77
C THR A 480 9.67 -16.15 36.08
N CYS A 481 10.17 -17.34 36.41
CA CYS A 481 9.54 -18.60 36.04
C CYS A 481 8.19 -18.70 36.76
N GLY A 482 7.10 -18.37 36.07
CA GLY A 482 5.75 -18.64 36.54
C GLY A 482 5.46 -20.13 36.52
N THR A 483 4.74 -20.62 37.53
CA THR A 483 4.26 -22.02 37.58
C THR A 483 3.10 -22.20 36.60
N GLY A 484 3.24 -23.10 35.63
CA GLY A 484 2.14 -23.60 34.80
C GLY A 484 1.77 -25.04 35.17
N ASP A 485 0.48 -25.34 35.25
CA ASP A 485 -0.06 -26.66 35.61
C ASP A 485 -0.63 -27.38 34.36
N ASN A 486 0.16 -27.69 33.33
CA ASN A 486 -0.34 -28.40 32.13
C ASN A 486 -0.15 -29.94 32.22
N PRO A 487 -1.25 -30.73 32.14
CA PRO A 487 -1.19 -32.20 32.20
C PRO A 487 -0.63 -32.92 30.96
N LYS A 488 -0.37 -32.23 29.84
CA LYS A 488 0.24 -32.83 28.62
C LYS A 488 1.77 -32.79 28.62
N CYS A 489 2.39 -32.19 29.62
CA CYS A 489 3.80 -32.38 29.98
C CYS A 489 3.88 -33.25 31.25
N PRO A 490 3.80 -34.59 31.12
CA PRO A 490 4.04 -35.47 32.26
C PRO A 490 5.52 -35.54 32.68
N TYR A 491 6.41 -34.71 32.09
CA TYR A 491 7.84 -34.60 32.39
C TYR A 491 8.23 -33.14 32.64
#